data_AF-A0A095AGL9-F1
#
_entry.id   AF-A0A095AGL9-F1
#
_cell.length_a   1.000
_cell.length_b   1.000
_cell.length_c   1.000
_cell.angle_alpha   90.00
_cell.angle_beta   90.00
_cell.angle_gamma   90.00
#
_symmetry.space_group_name_H-M   'P 1'
#
loop_
_entity.id
_entity.type
_entity.pdbx_description
1 polymer ?
#
loop_
_entity_poly.entity_id
_entity_poly.type
_entity_poly.pdbx_seq_one_letter_code
_entity_poly.pdbx_strand_id
1 'polypeptide(L)'
;ENQIDHICINKKFQRTIEDARTRRRADIASDHHLVVANLKLKLKKNWTSGQTALQRFNTAFLRDTNKINEFKIALNNRFQALQDLLKEEETTMEDNWKSIKGALTSTCQEVLGLKKHHNKEWISIETLDKIKQRKNK
;
A
#
# COMPACT_ATOMS: atom_id res chain seq x y z
N GLU A 1 -18.35 8.96 -45.68
CA GLU A 1 -17.50 8.24 -44.72
C GLU A 1 -18.04 8.52 -43.33
N ASN A 2 -18.42 7.49 -42.57
CA ASN A 2 -18.93 7.67 -41.21
C ASN A 2 -17.74 7.71 -40.25
N GLN A 3 -17.58 8.81 -39.51
CA GLN A 3 -16.53 8.94 -38.50
C GLN A 3 -17.00 8.26 -37.22
N ILE A 4 -16.52 7.05 -36.97
CA ILE A 4 -16.91 6.21 -35.82
C ILE A 4 -15.82 6.13 -34.74
N ASP A 5 -14.61 6.60 -35.05
CA ASP A 5 -13.46 6.58 -34.15
C ASP A 5 -13.23 7.95 -33.50
N HIS A 6 -13.15 7.97 -32.17
CA HIS A 6 -13.01 9.20 -31.39
C HIS A 6 -12.01 9.05 -30.24
N ILE A 7 -11.25 10.11 -29.98
CA ILE A 7 -10.47 10.28 -28.75
C ILE A 7 -11.19 11.30 -27.87
N CYS A 8 -11.82 10.84 -26.80
CA CYS A 8 -12.54 11.71 -25.87
C CYS A 8 -11.60 12.21 -24.76
N ILE A 9 -11.63 13.52 -24.51
CA ILE A 9 -10.89 14.15 -23.40
C ILE A 9 -11.84 15.00 -22.56
N ASN A 10 -11.59 15.09 -21.27
CA ASN A 10 -12.33 16.02 -20.40
C ASN A 10 -12.08 17.47 -20.87
N LYS A 11 -13.15 18.28 -20.93
CA LYS A 11 -13.10 19.70 -21.35
C LYS A 11 -12.03 20.51 -20.62
N LYS A 12 -11.77 20.22 -19.35
CA LYS A 12 -10.71 20.89 -18.56
C LYS A 12 -9.31 20.70 -19.16
N PHE A 13 -9.06 19.57 -19.81
CA PHE A 13 -7.78 19.23 -20.42
C PHE A 13 -7.77 19.46 -21.94
N GLN A 14 -8.78 20.11 -22.51
CA GLN A 14 -8.83 20.35 -23.96
C GLN A 14 -7.56 21.05 -24.48
N ARG A 15 -7.00 21.99 -23.70
CA ARG A 15 -5.77 22.73 -24.05
C ARG A 15 -4.48 21.90 -23.97
N THR A 16 -4.55 20.63 -23.57
CA THR A 16 -3.38 19.75 -23.50
C THR A 16 -3.17 18.97 -24.79
N ILE A 17 -4.14 18.97 -25.71
CA ILE A 17 -3.98 18.37 -27.04
C ILE A 17 -3.13 19.32 -27.89
N GLU A 18 -1.98 18.84 -28.34
CA GLU A 18 -1.10 19.56 -29.27
C GLU A 18 -1.44 19.25 -30.72
N ASP A 19 -1.81 18.00 -31.00
CA ASP A 19 -2.17 17.53 -32.34
C ASP A 19 -3.16 16.35 -32.25
N ALA A 20 -4.08 16.25 -33.20
CA ALA A 20 -4.99 15.12 -33.34
C ALA A 20 -5.27 14.87 -34.82
N ARG A 21 -4.95 13.67 -35.31
CA ARG A 21 -5.01 13.35 -36.74
C ARG A 21 -5.37 11.91 -37.01
N THR A 22 -5.94 11.68 -38.20
CA THR A 22 -6.25 10.35 -38.72
C THR A 22 -5.17 9.92 -39.72
N ARG A 23 -4.59 8.73 -39.55
CA ARG A 23 -3.51 8.20 -40.41
C ARG A 23 -4.09 7.22 -41.43
N ARG A 24 -4.57 7.75 -42.56
CA ARG A 24 -5.20 6.96 -43.65
C ARG A 24 -4.28 5.98 -44.39
N ARG A 25 -2.96 6.14 -44.28
CA ARG A 25 -1.95 5.28 -44.95
C ARG A 25 -1.20 4.38 -43.98
N ALA A 26 -1.62 4.31 -42.72
CA ALA A 26 -1.04 3.35 -41.80
C ALA A 26 -1.50 1.95 -42.25
N ASP A 27 -0.55 1.07 -42.58
CA ASP A 27 -0.86 -0.33 -42.85
C ASP A 27 -1.20 -1.00 -41.53
N ILE A 28 -2.50 -1.05 -41.27
CA ILE A 28 -3.10 -1.70 -40.13
C ILE A 28 -4.07 -2.64 -40.81
N ALA A 29 -3.92 -3.94 -40.59
CA ALA A 29 -4.78 -4.98 -41.16
C ALA A 29 -6.22 -4.90 -40.58
N SER A 30 -6.85 -3.75 -40.71
CA SER A 30 -8.18 -3.36 -40.27
C SER A 30 -8.77 -2.40 -41.31
N ASP A 31 -10.09 -2.42 -41.40
CA ASP A 31 -10.94 -1.49 -42.13
C ASP A 31 -11.08 -0.10 -41.47
N HIS A 32 -10.51 0.10 -40.27
CA HIS A 32 -10.51 1.38 -39.56
C HIS A 32 -9.23 2.20 -39.78
N HIS A 33 -9.38 3.52 -39.85
CA HIS A 33 -8.25 4.43 -39.87
C HIS A 33 -7.74 4.76 -38.46
N LEU A 34 -6.43 4.67 -38.23
CA LEU A 34 -5.84 5.02 -36.95
C LEU A 34 -6.02 6.49 -36.60
N VAL A 35 -6.62 6.78 -35.45
CA VAL A 35 -6.68 8.12 -34.87
C VAL A 35 -5.57 8.26 -33.83
N VAL A 36 -4.74 9.30 -33.94
CA VAL A 36 -3.62 9.57 -33.04
C VAL A 36 -3.74 10.98 -32.50
N ALA A 37 -3.53 11.15 -31.19
CA ALA A 37 -3.43 12.46 -30.54
C ALA A 37 -2.11 12.60 -29.78
N ASN A 38 -1.46 13.75 -29.94
CA ASN A 38 -0.32 14.17 -29.13
C ASN A 38 -0.83 15.05 -27.99
N LEU A 39 -0.40 14.73 -26.76
CA LEU A 39 -0.87 15.35 -25.54
C LEU A 39 0.31 15.82 -24.69
N LYS A 40 0.29 17.08 -24.24
CA LYS A 40 1.24 17.61 -23.26
C LYS A 40 0.64 17.61 -21.86
N LEU A 41 1.02 16.61 -21.07
CA LEU A 41 0.52 16.40 -19.71
C LEU A 41 1.66 16.31 -18.71
N LYS A 42 1.47 16.93 -17.53
CA LYS A 42 2.31 16.66 -16.35
C LYS A 42 1.65 15.55 -15.54
N LEU A 43 2.09 14.32 -15.74
CA LEU A 43 1.60 13.18 -14.96
C LEU A 43 2.27 13.17 -13.59
N LYS A 44 1.47 12.99 -12.53
CA LYS A 44 2.02 12.69 -11.21
C LYS A 44 2.61 11.29 -11.27
N LYS A 45 3.91 11.15 -10.95
CA LYS A 45 4.54 9.85 -10.78
C LYS A 45 3.79 9.10 -9.69
N ASN A 46 3.19 7.96 -10.02
CA ASN A 46 2.68 7.06 -9.01
C ASN A 46 3.90 6.38 -8.38
N TRP A 47 4.23 6.74 -7.14
CA TRP A 47 5.31 6.07 -6.43
C TRP A 47 4.82 4.68 -6.02
N THR A 48 5.16 3.66 -6.81
CA THR A 48 5.17 2.25 -6.41
C THR A 48 6.41 1.90 -5.59
N SER A 49 7.07 2.91 -4.99
CA SER A 49 8.04 2.61 -3.94
C SER A 49 7.24 2.00 -2.81
N GLY A 50 7.47 0.71 -2.56
CA GLY A 50 6.69 -0.14 -1.69
C GLY A 50 6.23 0.63 -0.46
N GLN A 51 4.95 1.01 -0.47
CA GLN A 51 4.25 1.24 0.76
C GLN A 51 4.20 -0.16 1.37
N THR A 52 5.27 -0.57 2.05
CA THR A 52 5.21 -1.64 3.03
C THR A 52 4.05 -1.22 3.88
N ALA A 53 2.88 -1.84 3.65
CA ALA A 53 1.64 -1.41 4.27
C ALA A 53 1.97 -1.33 5.75
N LEU A 54 1.97 -0.11 6.30
CA LEU A 54 2.55 0.18 7.62
C LEU A 54 1.93 -0.84 8.57
N GLN A 55 2.69 -1.88 8.90
CA GLN A 55 2.12 -3.02 9.60
C GLN A 55 1.94 -2.53 11.02
N ARG A 56 0.68 -2.25 11.36
CA ARG A 56 0.35 -1.69 12.66
C ARG A 56 0.55 -2.77 13.69
N PHE A 57 1.13 -2.44 14.83
CA PHE A 57 1.13 -3.33 15.97
C PHE A 57 -0.29 -3.48 16.53
N ASN A 58 -0.57 -4.62 17.16
CA ASN A 58 -1.87 -4.84 17.78
C ASN A 58 -1.99 -4.09 19.12
N THR A 59 -2.38 -2.81 19.07
CA THR A 59 -2.56 -1.98 20.27
C THR A 59 -3.70 -2.45 21.19
N ALA A 60 -4.54 -3.38 20.76
CA ALA A 60 -5.58 -3.95 21.62
C ALA A 60 -5.00 -4.72 22.82
N PHE A 61 -3.80 -5.31 22.67
CA PHE A 61 -3.11 -5.98 23.78
C PHE A 61 -2.70 -5.03 24.90
N LEU A 62 -2.56 -3.74 24.62
CA LEU A 62 -2.33 -2.72 25.64
C LEU A 62 -3.58 -2.40 26.48
N ARG A 63 -4.70 -3.11 26.27
CA ARG A 63 -5.85 -3.06 27.19
C ARG A 63 -5.78 -4.15 28.26
N ASP A 64 -4.99 -5.19 28.02
CA ASP A 64 -4.78 -6.29 28.96
C ASP A 64 -3.66 -5.90 29.95
N THR A 65 -3.98 -5.95 31.23
CA THR A 65 -3.07 -5.56 32.32
C THR A 65 -1.81 -6.43 32.35
N ASN A 66 -1.92 -7.73 32.08
CA ASN A 66 -0.79 -8.65 32.06
C ASN A 66 0.14 -8.31 30.88
N LYS A 67 -0.44 -8.06 29.70
CA LYS A 67 0.33 -7.69 28.50
C LYS A 67 1.03 -6.36 28.63
N ILE A 68 0.41 -5.36 29.26
CA ILE A 68 1.09 -4.09 29.56
C ILE A 68 2.28 -4.31 30.49
N ASN A 69 2.14 -5.14 31.51
CA ASN A 69 3.24 -5.40 32.46
C ASN A 69 4.39 -6.15 31.78
N GLU A 70 4.08 -7.15 30.96
CA GLU A 70 5.05 -7.84 30.11
C GLU A 70 5.79 -6.85 29.19
N PHE A 71 5.05 -5.95 28.53
CA PHE A 71 5.63 -4.90 27.69
C PHE A 71 6.58 -3.98 28.47
N LYS A 72 6.18 -3.51 29.66
CA LYS A 72 7.01 -2.66 30.51
C LYS A 72 8.31 -3.36 30.93
N ILE A 73 8.24 -4.63 31.33
CA ILE A 73 9.41 -5.41 31.73
C ILE A 73 10.35 -5.60 30.54
N ALA A 74 9.84 -6.07 29.41
CA ALA A 74 10.63 -6.30 28.20
C ALA A 74 11.28 -5.01 27.69
N LEU A 75 10.56 -3.89 27.74
CA LEU A 75 11.07 -2.58 27.36
C LEU A 75 12.19 -2.14 28.29
N ASN A 76 11.97 -2.19 29.61
CA ASN A 76 12.98 -1.78 30.60
C ASN A 76 14.26 -2.61 30.47
N ASN A 77 14.14 -3.92 30.32
CA ASN A 77 15.30 -4.80 30.16
C ASN A 77 16.12 -4.43 28.92
N ARG A 78 15.47 -4.15 27.79
CA ARG A 78 16.16 -3.73 26.56
C ARG A 78 16.79 -2.35 26.68
N PHE A 79 16.10 -1.40 27.31
CA PHE A 79 16.64 -0.07 27.52
C PHE A 79 17.83 -0.07 28.49
N GLN A 80 17.82 -0.95 29.49
CA GLN A 80 18.97 -1.14 30.37
C GLN A 80 20.18 -1.66 29.58
N ALA A 81 20.00 -2.72 28.80
CA ALA A 81 21.06 -3.26 27.94
C ALA A 81 21.57 -2.21 26.92
N LEU A 82 20.66 -1.41 26.35
CA LEU A 82 21.02 -0.34 25.43
C LEU A 82 21.81 0.78 26.13
N GLN A 83 21.42 1.16 27.35
CA GLN A 83 22.14 2.17 28.12
C GLN A 83 23.56 1.71 28.46
N ASP A 84 23.75 0.43 28.79
CA ASP A 84 25.07 -0.10 29.10
C ASP A 84 25.96 -0.15 27.86
N LEU A 85 25.40 -0.51 26.70
CA LEU A 85 26.11 -0.46 25.41
C LEU A 85 26.52 0.98 25.02
N LEU A 86 25.65 1.96 25.27
CA LEU A 86 25.94 3.38 25.00
C LEU A 86 27.00 4.00 25.92
N LYS A 87 27.30 3.39 27.08
CA LYS A 87 28.40 3.83 27.95
C LYS A 87 29.76 3.35 27.45
N GLU A 88 29.79 2.24 26.70
CA GLU A 88 31.02 1.59 26.23
C GLU A 88 31.45 2.08 24.84
N GLU A 89 30.52 2.57 24.02
CA GLU A 89 30.75 2.89 22.61
C GLU A 89 30.55 4.39 22.32
N GLU A 90 31.52 5.06 21.68
CA GLU A 90 31.36 6.42 21.17
C GLU A 90 30.48 6.40 19.91
N THR A 91 29.17 6.43 20.10
CA THR A 91 28.19 6.43 19.02
C THR A 91 27.74 7.84 18.64
N THR A 92 27.40 8.04 17.37
CA THR A 92 26.83 9.32 16.92
C THR A 92 25.39 9.48 17.42
N MET A 93 24.89 10.71 17.51
CA MET A 93 23.50 10.98 17.89
C MET A 93 22.49 10.29 16.95
N GLU A 94 22.83 10.15 15.67
CA GLU A 94 22.00 9.47 14.67
C GLU A 94 21.89 7.96 14.96
N ASP A 95 23.00 7.35 15.38
CA ASP A 95 23.05 5.93 15.71
C ASP A 95 22.32 5.65 17.02
N ASN A 96 22.42 6.55 17.99
CA ASN A 96 21.63 6.50 19.24
C ASN A 96 20.13 6.51 18.95
N TRP A 97 19.70 7.41 18.08
CA TRP A 97 18.30 7.49 17.68
C TRP A 97 17.82 6.19 16.99
N LYS A 98 18.63 5.61 16.12
CA LYS A 98 18.32 4.32 15.48
C LYS A 98 18.22 3.19 16.51
N SER A 99 19.13 3.13 17.48
CA SER A 99 19.13 2.11 18.53
C SER A 99 17.90 2.21 19.42
N ILE A 100 17.51 3.42 19.85
CA ILE A 100 16.28 3.67 20.62
C ILE A 100 15.05 3.22 19.83
N LYS A 101 14.96 3.62 18.56
CA LYS A 101 13.86 3.22 17.68
C LYS A 101 13.82 1.70 17.49
N GLY A 102 14.99 1.06 17.39
CA GLY A 102 15.14 -0.39 17.31
C GLY A 102 14.61 -1.09 18.55
N ALA A 103 15.03 -0.68 19.74
CA ALA A 103 14.57 -1.25 21.02
C ALA A 103 13.04 -1.17 21.17
N LEU A 104 12.45 -0.03 20.83
CA LEU A 104 10.98 0.16 20.84
C LEU A 104 10.28 -0.75 19.83
N THR A 105 10.78 -0.80 18.59
CA THR A 105 10.17 -1.58 17.51
C THR A 105 10.22 -3.07 17.81
N SER A 106 11.37 -3.57 18.28
CA SER A 106 11.55 -4.97 18.67
C SER A 106 10.63 -5.37 19.83
N THR A 107 10.46 -4.49 20.83
CA THR A 107 9.56 -4.76 21.96
C THR A 107 8.09 -4.80 21.54
N CYS A 108 7.67 -3.86 20.69
CA CYS A 108 6.33 -3.91 20.11
C CYS A 108 6.12 -5.19 19.30
N GLN A 109 7.11 -5.62 18.53
CA GLN A 109 6.98 -6.81 17.68
C GLN A 109 6.90 -8.11 18.50
N GLU A 110 7.68 -8.22 19.57
CA GLU A 110 7.68 -9.39 20.45
C GLU A 110 6.40 -9.49 21.29
N VAL A 111 6.00 -8.40 21.94
CA VAL A 111 4.90 -8.44 22.93
C VAL A 111 3.53 -8.17 22.32
N LEU A 112 3.44 -7.19 21.41
CA LEU A 112 2.16 -6.79 20.80
C LEU A 112 1.92 -7.53 19.49
N GLY A 113 2.98 -7.90 18.77
CA GLY A 113 2.87 -8.51 17.46
C GLY A 113 2.17 -7.61 16.44
N LEU A 114 2.05 -8.13 15.22
CA LEU A 114 1.47 -7.41 14.11
C LEU A 114 -0.04 -7.58 14.08
N LYS A 115 -0.77 -6.50 13.78
CA LYS A 115 -2.21 -6.54 13.61
C LYS A 115 -2.53 -7.39 12.39
N LYS A 116 -3.12 -8.55 12.62
CA LYS A 116 -3.62 -9.40 11.55
C LYS A 116 -4.82 -8.71 10.90
N HIS A 117 -4.77 -8.56 9.59
CA HIS A 117 -5.94 -8.21 8.82
C HIS A 117 -6.81 -9.46 8.72
N HIS A 118 -7.97 -9.44 9.39
CA HIS A 118 -9.01 -10.40 9.08
C HIS A 118 -9.60 -10.00 7.73
N ASN A 119 -9.20 -10.71 6.69
CA ASN A 119 -9.94 -10.66 5.44
C ASN A 119 -11.32 -11.24 5.74
N LYS A 120 -12.37 -10.42 5.59
CA LYS A 120 -13.73 -10.95 5.55
C LYS A 120 -13.78 -11.91 4.36
N GLU A 121 -14.32 -13.10 4.59
CA GLU A 121 -14.63 -14.00 3.48
C GLU A 121 -15.50 -13.24 2.48
N TRP A 122 -15.07 -13.24 1.22
CA TRP A 122 -15.72 -12.45 0.18
C TRP A 122 -17.17 -12.93 -0.08
N ILE A 123 -17.45 -14.18 0.27
CA ILE A 123 -18.76 -14.84 0.23
C ILE A 123 -18.99 -15.52 1.59
N SER A 124 -20.17 -15.32 2.17
CA SER A 124 -20.58 -16.05 3.37
C SER A 124 -20.95 -17.51 3.07
N ILE A 125 -20.78 -18.39 4.05
CA ILE A 125 -21.24 -19.79 3.98
C ILE A 125 -22.73 -19.87 3.63
N GLU A 126 -23.55 -18.97 4.19
CA GLU A 126 -24.98 -18.87 3.88
C GLU A 126 -25.24 -18.62 2.37
N THR A 127 -24.39 -17.82 1.73
CA THR A 127 -24.48 -17.55 0.28
C THR A 127 -24.10 -18.78 -0.53
N LEU A 128 -23.08 -19.54 -0.11
CA LEU A 128 -22.69 -20.81 -0.75
C LEU A 128 -23.81 -21.85 -0.65
N ASP A 129 -24.49 -21.95 0.49
CA ASP A 129 -25.61 -22.88 0.67
C ASP A 129 -26.79 -22.53 -0.24
N LYS A 130 -27.11 -21.24 -0.41
CA LYS A 130 -28.13 -20.79 -1.36
C LYS A 130 -27.76 -21.13 -2.81
N ILE A 131 -26.48 -21.07 -3.19
CA ILE A 131 -26.02 -21.49 -4.52
C ILE A 131 -26.19 -23.00 -4.70
N LYS A 132 -25.83 -23.82 -3.70
CA LYS A 132 -26.02 -25.28 -3.74
C LYS A 132 -27.50 -25.66 -3.87
N GLN A 133 -28.38 -25.03 -3.10
CA GLN A 133 -29.83 -25.26 -3.19
C GLN A 133 -30.39 -24.96 -4.57
N ARG A 134 -29.90 -23.92 -5.25
CA ARG A 134 -30.29 -23.60 -6.63
C ARG A 134 -29.75 -24.58 -7.67
N LYS A 135 -28.61 -25.22 -7.41
CA LYS A 135 -27.97 -26.18 -8.34
C LYS A 135 -28.62 -27.57 -8.29
N ASN A 136 -29.24 -27.92 -7.17
CA ASN A 136 -29.95 -29.19 -6.98
C ASN A 136 -31.45 -29.10 -7.34
N LYS A 137 -31.84 -28.06 -8.07
CA LYS A 137 -33.19 -27.84 -8.60
C LYS A 137 -33.12 -27.90 -10.12
#